data_AF-A0A442B6I5-F1
#
_entry.id   AF-A0A442B6I5-F1
#
_cell.length_a   1.000
_cell.length_b   1.000
_cell.length_c   1.000
_cell.angle_alpha   90.00
_cell.angle_beta   90.00
_cell.angle_gamma   90.00
#
_symmetry.space_group_name_H-M   'P 1'
#
loop_
_entity.id
_entity.type
_entity.pdbx_description
1 polymer ?
#
loop_
_entity_poly.entity_id
_entity_poly.type
_entity_poly.pdbx_seq_one_letter_code
_entity_poly.pdbx_strand_id
1 'polypeptide(L)'
;MTEIATPLADPVLPPVLAELLPINGILSALNPRQRIFIASYYSNGRNAAQAARDAGYASDGGSLAKNSGYALLHRRPKITAAVQRIDRILAHRFQNAFARSMDGDPHGSAVMSEVYPLLPKDMRP
;
A
#
# COMPACT_ATOMS: atom_id res chain seq x y z
N MET A 1 -17.81 27.50 15.17
CA MET A 1 -16.65 26.63 15.40
C MET A 1 -16.20 26.13 14.04
N THR A 2 -15.12 26.68 13.51
CA THR A 2 -14.60 26.36 12.19
C THR A 2 -13.62 25.20 12.36
N GLU A 3 -14.01 23.98 11.98
CA GLU A 3 -13.07 22.85 11.91
C GLU A 3 -11.98 23.19 10.90
N ILE A 4 -10.78 23.43 11.41
CA ILE A 4 -9.58 23.62 10.60
C ILE A 4 -9.27 22.22 10.05
N ALA A 5 -9.61 21.98 8.78
CA ALA A 5 -9.20 20.77 8.09
C ALA A 5 -7.67 20.71 8.12
N THR A 6 -7.12 19.87 8.99
CA THR A 6 -5.68 19.60 9.06
C THR A 6 -5.21 19.31 7.63
N PRO A 7 -4.19 20.01 7.12
CA PRO A 7 -3.64 19.69 5.82
C PRO A 7 -3.26 18.22 5.86
N LEU A 8 -3.84 17.45 4.94
CA LEU A 8 -3.56 16.03 4.75
C LEU A 8 -2.04 15.91 4.54
N ALA A 9 -1.32 15.54 5.60
CA ALA A 9 0.13 15.37 5.55
C ALA A 9 0.46 14.39 4.42
N ASP A 10 1.53 14.68 3.66
CA ASP A 10 1.98 13.75 2.64
C ASP A 10 2.24 12.40 3.29
N PRO A 11 1.60 11.34 2.81
CA PRO A 11 1.62 10.08 3.54
C PRO A 11 3.00 9.46 3.42
N VAL A 12 3.57 9.05 4.56
CA VAL A 12 4.85 8.35 4.61
C VAL A 12 4.64 6.94 4.04
N LEU A 13 5.17 6.71 2.83
CA LEU A 13 5.23 5.39 2.25
C LEU A 13 6.29 4.54 2.98
N PRO A 14 6.10 3.21 3.07
CA PRO A 14 7.20 2.30 3.39
C PRO A 14 8.41 2.61 2.49
N PRO A 15 9.65 2.67 3.02
CA PRO A 15 10.85 3.01 2.26
C PRO A 15 11.00 2.18 0.98
N VAL A 16 10.74 0.87 1.09
CA VAL A 16 10.77 -0.08 -0.05
C VAL A 16 9.78 0.27 -1.17
N LEU A 17 8.68 0.98 -0.89
CA LEU A 17 7.76 1.49 -1.90
C LEU A 17 8.18 2.86 -2.43
N ALA A 18 8.71 3.73 -1.58
CA ALA A 18 9.15 5.08 -1.94
C ALA A 18 10.31 5.06 -2.95
N GLU A 19 11.19 4.05 -2.85
CA GLU A 19 12.34 3.87 -3.75
C GLU A 19 11.97 3.30 -5.12
N LEU A 20 10.74 2.80 -5.29
CA LEU A 20 10.30 2.22 -6.55
C LEU A 20 9.70 3.29 -7.47
N LEU A 21 10.52 3.80 -8.39
CA LEU A 21 10.10 4.77 -9.42
C LEU A 21 8.74 4.46 -10.09
N PRO A 22 8.41 3.19 -10.45
CA PRO A 22 7.12 2.88 -11.04
C PRO A 22 5.93 3.14 -10.11
N ILE A 23 6.12 3.07 -8.78
CA ILE A 23 5.09 3.33 -7.78
C ILE A 23 4.75 4.82 -7.72
N ASN A 24 5.74 5.70 -7.83
CA ASN A 24 5.51 7.15 -7.86
C ASN A 24 4.59 7.56 -9.02
N GLY A 25 4.77 6.95 -10.19
CA GLY A 25 3.88 7.17 -11.34
C GLY A 25 2.45 6.63 -11.15
N ILE A 26 2.28 5.56 -10.36
CA ILE A 26 0.94 5.06 -9.99
C ILE A 26 0.27 6.03 -9.01
N LEU A 27 1.02 6.51 -8.01
CA LEU A 27 0.50 7.39 -6.97
C LEU A 27 0.19 8.79 -7.50
N SER A 28 0.95 9.33 -8.44
CA SER A 28 0.68 10.65 -9.03
C SER A 28 -0.66 10.73 -9.79
N ALA A 29 -1.18 9.59 -10.26
CA ALA A 29 -2.49 9.49 -10.91
C ALA A 29 -3.67 9.44 -9.91
N LEU A 30 -3.39 9.36 -8.61
CA LEU A 30 -4.38 9.30 -7.53
C LEU A 30 -4.57 10.67 -6.89
N ASN A 31 -5.79 10.95 -6.43
CA ASN A 31 -6.04 12.16 -5.64
C ASN A 31 -5.37 12.07 -4.25
N PRO A 32 -5.18 13.19 -3.51
CA PRO A 32 -4.51 13.18 -2.21
C PRO A 32 -5.07 12.15 -1.23
N ARG A 33 -6.40 12.04 -1.14
CA ARG A 33 -7.07 11.11 -0.24
C ARG A 33 -6.82 9.64 -0.60
N GLN A 34 -6.80 9.32 -1.89
CA GLN A 34 -6.49 7.99 -2.39
C GLN A 34 -5.02 7.61 -2.14
N ARG A 35 -4.09 8.57 -2.30
CA ARG A 35 -2.68 8.36 -1.98
C ARG A 35 -2.48 7.99 -0.52
N ILE A 36 -3.18 8.69 0.39
CA ILE A 36 -3.12 8.40 1.84
C ILE A 36 -3.67 7.02 2.15
N PHE A 37 -4.80 6.65 1.54
CA PHE A 37 -5.34 5.31 1.71
C PHE A 37 -4.33 4.24 1.28
N ILE A 38 -3.71 4.37 0.11
CA ILE A 38 -2.72 3.40 -0.39
C ILE A 38 -1.51 3.34 0.54
N ALA A 39 -0.95 4.49 0.91
CA ALA A 39 0.22 4.55 1.77
C ALA A 39 -0.04 3.95 3.16
N SER A 40 -1.15 4.34 3.82
CA SER A 40 -1.57 3.72 5.08
C SER A 40 -1.81 2.22 4.91
N TYR A 41 -2.45 1.79 3.82
CA TYR A 41 -2.72 0.38 3.56
C TYR A 41 -1.44 -0.44 3.52
N TYR A 42 -0.38 0.03 2.86
CA TYR A 42 0.87 -0.72 2.84
C TYR A 42 1.71 -0.55 4.12
N SER A 43 1.66 0.61 4.79
CA SER A 43 2.42 0.83 6.04
C SER A 43 1.86 0.10 7.26
N ASN A 44 0.55 -0.16 7.28
CA ASN A 44 -0.12 -0.84 8.39
C ASN A 44 -0.37 -2.34 8.16
N GLY A 45 0.41 -2.96 7.25
CA GLY A 45 0.31 -4.41 7.00
C GLY A 45 -0.96 -4.81 6.26
N ARG A 46 -1.43 -3.98 5.33
CA ARG A 46 -2.60 -4.22 4.46
C ARG A 46 -3.93 -4.22 5.21
N ASN A 47 -4.05 -3.37 6.24
CA ASN A 47 -5.29 -3.15 6.97
C ASN A 47 -6.15 -2.06 6.30
N ALA A 48 -7.07 -2.49 5.43
CA ALA A 48 -7.94 -1.59 4.67
C ALA A 48 -8.88 -0.77 5.55
N ALA A 49 -9.31 -1.29 6.70
CA ALA A 49 -10.21 -0.58 7.60
C ALA A 49 -9.47 0.58 8.27
N GLN A 50 -8.27 0.34 8.78
CA GLN A 50 -7.45 1.39 9.37
C GLN A 50 -7.03 2.42 8.32
N ALA A 51 -6.61 1.97 7.13
CA ALA A 51 -6.25 2.88 6.03
C ALA A 51 -7.43 3.77 5.58
N ALA A 52 -8.66 3.25 5.62
CA ALA A 52 -9.86 4.04 5.32
C ALA A 52 -10.12 5.12 6.39
N ARG A 53 -9.81 4.86 7.67
CA ARG A 53 -9.88 5.86 8.74
C ARG A 53 -8.82 6.93 8.56
N ASP A 54 -7.56 6.52 8.39
CA ASP A 54 -6.42 7.43 8.23
C ASP A 54 -6.62 8.37 7.03
N ALA A 55 -7.23 7.86 5.95
CA ALA A 55 -7.57 8.64 4.77
C ALA A 55 -8.90 9.43 4.88
N GLY A 56 -9.59 9.38 6.01
CA GLY A 56 -10.84 10.14 6.22
C GLY A 56 -12.03 9.66 5.37
N TYR A 57 -12.04 8.39 4.95
CA TYR A 57 -13.21 7.76 4.30
C TYR A 57 -14.22 7.18 5.30
N ALA A 58 -13.85 7.09 6.58
CA ALA A 58 -14.74 6.66 7.66
C ALA A 58 -14.34 7.36 8.97
N SER A 59 -15.34 7.88 9.68
CA SER A 59 -15.24 8.33 11.07
C SER A 59 -15.34 7.15 12.04
N ASP A 60 -15.14 7.41 13.34
CA ASP A 60 -15.01 6.43 14.42
C ASP A 60 -16.19 5.45 14.50
N GLY A 61 -16.07 4.34 13.77
CA GLY A 61 -17.02 3.24 13.75
C GLY A 61 -16.38 2.01 13.11
N GLY A 62 -16.22 0.93 13.89
CA GLY A 62 -15.57 -0.31 13.44
C GLY A 62 -16.17 -0.92 12.16
N SER A 63 -17.50 -0.93 12.05
CA SER A 63 -18.22 -1.51 10.91
C SER A 63 -18.13 -0.63 9.65
N LEU A 64 -18.27 0.69 9.81
CA LEU A 64 -18.18 1.65 8.71
C LEU A 64 -16.79 1.65 8.06
N ALA A 65 -15.72 1.61 8.88
CA ALA A 65 -14.36 1.55 8.38
C ALA A 65 -14.07 0.28 7.57
N LYS A 66 -14.56 -0.89 8.02
CA LYS A 66 -14.42 -2.16 7.29
C LYS A 66 -15.13 -2.11 5.93
N ASN A 67 -16.38 -1.61 5.91
CA ASN A 67 -17.15 -1.50 4.67
C ASN A 67 -16.53 -0.50 3.69
N SER A 68 -16.07 0.65 4.18
CA SER A 68 -15.35 1.64 3.37
C SER A 68 -14.05 1.07 2.80
N GLY A 69 -13.22 0.42 3.63
CA GLY A 69 -11.99 -0.22 3.18
C GLY A 69 -12.24 -1.28 2.10
N TYR A 70 -13.24 -2.15 2.31
CA TYR A 70 -13.64 -3.14 1.31
C TYR A 70 -14.11 -2.49 0.00
N ALA A 71 -14.97 -1.46 0.08
CA ALA A 71 -15.47 -0.76 -1.09
C ALA A 71 -14.36 -0.03 -1.87
N LEU A 72 -13.36 0.52 -1.18
CA LEU A 72 -12.19 1.14 -1.81
C LEU A 72 -11.37 0.11 -2.60
N LEU A 73 -11.19 -1.11 -2.06
CA LEU A 73 -10.42 -2.15 -2.73
C LEU A 73 -11.16 -2.84 -3.89
N HIS A 74 -12.50 -2.96 -3.82
CA HIS A 74 -13.26 -3.77 -4.78
C HIS A 74 -14.20 -2.98 -5.68
N ARG A 75 -14.57 -1.75 -5.31
CA ARG A 75 -15.61 -0.96 -6.00
C ARG A 75 -15.09 0.40 -6.49
N ARG A 76 -13.82 0.72 -6.29
CA ARG A 76 -13.19 1.96 -6.78
C ARG A 76 -12.08 1.64 -7.78
N PRO A 77 -12.38 1.66 -9.09
CA PRO A 77 -11.47 1.19 -10.14
C PRO A 77 -10.06 1.76 -10.07
N LYS A 78 -9.90 3.06 -9.77
CA LYS A 78 -8.57 3.69 -9.66
C LYS A 78 -7.73 3.12 -8.52
N ILE A 79 -8.35 2.87 -7.36
CA ILE A 79 -7.66 2.31 -6.19
C ILE A 79 -7.36 0.83 -6.45
N THR A 80 -8.35 0.06 -6.91
CA THR A 80 -8.18 -1.35 -7.27
C THR A 80 -7.04 -1.54 -8.27
N ALA A 81 -7.02 -0.75 -9.34
CA ALA A 81 -5.96 -0.81 -10.35
C ALA A 81 -4.59 -0.40 -9.79
N ALA A 82 -4.53 0.59 -8.90
CA ALA A 82 -3.29 0.99 -8.25
C ALA A 82 -2.73 -0.14 -7.37
N VAL A 83 -3.56 -0.74 -6.51
CA VAL A 83 -3.17 -1.88 -5.65
C VAL A 83 -2.68 -3.05 -6.49
N GLN A 84 -3.41 -3.45 -7.53
CA GLN A 84 -3.00 -4.54 -8.41
C GLN A 84 -1.65 -4.30 -9.10
N ARG A 85 -1.40 -3.07 -9.55
CA ARG A 85 -0.12 -2.71 -10.19
C ARG A 85 1.03 -2.71 -9.18
N ILE A 86 0.81 -2.17 -7.98
CA ILE A 86 1.82 -2.18 -6.90
C ILE A 86 2.11 -3.63 -6.48
N ASP A 87 1.08 -4.46 -6.29
CA ASP A 87 1.23 -5.86 -5.91
C ASP A 87 2.03 -6.65 -6.95
N ARG A 88 1.80 -6.40 -8.24
CA ARG A 88 2.60 -7.00 -9.33
C ARG A 88 4.07 -6.58 -9.26
N ILE A 89 4.34 -5.29 -9.01
CA ILE A 89 5.71 -4.79 -8.87
C ILE A 89 6.40 -5.45 -7.68
N LEU A 90 5.70 -5.57 -6.54
CA LEU A 90 6.22 -6.23 -5.34
C LEU A 90 6.49 -7.73 -5.58
N ALA A 91 5.57 -8.44 -6.24
CA ALA A 91 5.75 -9.84 -6.57
C ALA A 91 6.99 -10.06 -7.47
N HIS A 92 7.16 -9.24 -8.51
CA HIS A 92 8.36 -9.31 -9.35
C HIS A 92 9.65 -8.99 -8.57
N ARG A 93 9.62 -7.96 -7.70
CA ARG A 93 10.78 -7.63 -6.85
C ARG A 93 11.13 -8.79 -5.92
N PHE A 94 10.14 -9.43 -5.32
CA PHE A 94 10.33 -10.59 -4.47
C PHE A 94 10.90 -11.78 -5.25
N GLN A 95 10.35 -12.12 -6.42
CA GLN A 95 10.83 -13.22 -7.26
C GLN A 95 12.31 -13.01 -7.68
N ASN A 96 12.66 -11.79 -8.08
CA ASN A 96 14.04 -11.46 -8.43
C ASN A 96 14.98 -11.55 -7.22
N ALA A 97 14.53 -11.09 -6.06
CA ALA A 97 15.30 -11.16 -4.83
C ALA A 97 15.49 -12.62 -4.36
N PHE A 98 14.46 -13.45 -4.52
CA PHE A 98 14.53 -14.88 -4.25
C PHE A 98 15.55 -15.59 -5.14
N ALA A 99 15.51 -15.35 -6.46
CA ALA A 99 16.50 -15.93 -7.38
C ALA A 99 17.94 -15.57 -6.98
N ARG A 100 18.19 -14.29 -6.66
CA ARG A 100 19.50 -13.82 -6.17
C ARG A 100 19.92 -14.47 -4.86
N SER A 101 18.99 -14.63 -3.92
CA SER A 101 19.24 -15.32 -2.65
C SER A 101 19.66 -16.78 -2.86
N MET A 102 18.99 -17.47 -3.80
CA MET A 102 19.36 -18.84 -4.20
C MET A 102 20.74 -18.94 -4.84
N ASP A 103 21.18 -17.88 -5.54
CA ASP A 103 22.55 -17.75 -6.08
C ASP A 103 23.60 -17.33 -5.03
N GLY A 104 23.20 -17.17 -3.76
CA GLY A 104 24.08 -16.82 -2.65
C GLY A 104 24.33 -15.31 -2.46
N ASP A 105 23.57 -14.44 -3.15
CA ASP A 105 23.68 -12.99 -2.95
C ASP A 105 22.92 -12.56 -1.68
N PRO A 106 23.61 -12.04 -0.64
CA PRO A 106 22.97 -11.61 0.61
C PRO A 106 22.00 -10.44 0.43
N HIS A 107 22.12 -9.65 -0.64
CA HIS A 107 21.16 -8.58 -0.94
C HIS A 107 19.79 -9.13 -1.33
N GLY A 108 19.72 -10.33 -1.92
CA GLY A 108 18.47 -11.01 -2.22
C GLY A 108 17.66 -11.27 -0.95
N SER A 109 18.30 -11.82 0.09
CA SER A 109 17.66 -12.11 1.38
C SER A 109 17.16 -10.85 2.09
N ALA A 110 17.93 -9.75 2.05
CA ALA A 110 17.52 -8.47 2.64
C ALA A 110 16.26 -7.91 1.97
N VAL A 111 16.24 -7.85 0.63
CA VAL A 111 15.09 -7.35 -0.14
C VAL A 111 13.86 -8.24 0.06
N MET A 112 14.03 -9.55 0.16
CA MET A 112 12.91 -10.45 0.48
C MET A 112 12.27 -10.12 1.82
N SER A 113 13.08 -9.89 2.86
CA SER A 113 12.58 -9.57 4.21
C SER A 113 11.76 -8.27 4.23
N GLU A 114 12.16 -7.28 3.43
CA GLU A 114 11.43 -6.02 3.28
C GLU A 114 10.12 -6.16 2.48
N VAL A 115 10.13 -6.96 1.41
CA VAL A 115 8.99 -7.07 0.48
C VAL A 115 7.94 -8.06 0.96
N TYR A 116 8.35 -9.17 1.59
CA TYR A 116 7.46 -10.23 2.06
C TYR A 116 6.26 -9.75 2.90
N PRO A 117 6.41 -8.86 3.90
CA PRO A 117 5.26 -8.38 4.69
C PRO A 117 4.26 -7.55 3.86
N LEU A 118 4.69 -6.98 2.73
CA LEU A 118 3.88 -6.16 1.85
C LEU A 118 3.13 -6.96 0.79
N LEU A 119 3.52 -8.22 0.55
CA LEU A 119 2.83 -9.08 -0.40
C LEU A 119 1.41 -9.42 0.08
N PRO A 120 0.44 -9.51 -0.84
CA PRO A 120 -0.86 -10.11 -0.57
C PRO A 120 -0.69 -11.50 0.06
N LYS A 121 -1.58 -11.89 0.97
CA LYS A 121 -1.47 -13.18 1.70
C LYS A 121 -1.48 -14.38 0.75
N ASP A 122 -2.23 -14.28 -0.34
CA ASP A 122 -2.35 -15.26 -1.41
C ASP A 122 -1.13 -15.32 -2.35
N MET A 123 -0.22 -14.33 -2.27
CA MET A 123 1.01 -14.28 -3.06
C MET A 123 2.27 -14.58 -2.24
N ARG A 124 2.13 -14.94 -0.97
CA ARG A 124 3.26 -15.37 -0.13
C ARG A 124 3.52 -16.86 -0.41
N PRO A 125 4.76 -17.25 -0.74
CA PRO A 125 5.14 -18.66 -0.91
C PRO A 125 5.02 -19.47 0.37
#